data_AF-A0A1U7XC93-F1
#
_entry.id   AF-A0A1U7XC93-F1
#
_cell.length_a   1.000
_cell.length_b   1.000
_cell.length_c   1.000
_cell.angle_alpha   90.00
_cell.angle_beta   90.00
_cell.angle_gamma   90.00
#
_symmetry.space_group_name_H-M   'P 1'
#
loop_
_entity.id
_entity.type
_entity.pdbx_description
1 polymer ?
#
loop_
_entity_poly.entity_id
_entity_poly.type
_entity_poly.pdbx_seq_one_letter_code
_entity_poly.pdbx_strand_id
1 'polypeptide(L)'
;MEFVRLSKYAPQLVSTMDARVRRFIQGLSPLVVNEAATSALHSDMNYGKIVGFTQATEARKLKIRAERESSSRARLAGHSGRPIPGRGPSGPSQSYAQSSASAPPSVHSYQQSSHLRSSSDSRRPHHSGRLGGRSQQ
;
A
#
# COMPACT_ATOMS: atom_id res chain seq x y z
N MET A 1 -12.25 27.02 39.26
CA MET A 1 -11.93 25.83 38.44
C MET A 1 -11.12 24.84 39.27
N GLU A 2 -11.77 23.89 39.95
CA GLU A 2 -11.09 22.90 40.83
C GLU A 2 -10.19 21.94 40.04
N PHE A 3 -10.61 21.51 38.86
CA PHE A 3 -9.86 20.58 38.02
C PHE A 3 -8.42 21.06 37.74
N VAL A 4 -8.25 22.32 37.36
CA VAL A 4 -6.93 22.91 37.03
C VAL A 4 -6.02 22.99 38.26
N ARG A 5 -6.60 23.17 39.46
CA ARG A 5 -5.83 23.16 40.72
C ARG A 5 -5.39 21.76 41.07
N LEU A 6 -6.32 20.80 41.01
CA LEU A 6 -6.06 19.40 41.36
C LEU A 6 -5.15 18.70 40.35
N SER A 7 -5.25 19.03 39.05
CA SER A 7 -4.45 18.41 38.00
C SER A 7 -2.94 18.59 38.17
N LYS A 8 -2.51 19.65 38.87
CA LYS A 8 -1.08 19.87 39.19
C LYS A 8 -0.50 18.78 40.07
N TYR A 9 -1.32 18.15 40.92
CA TYR A 9 -0.89 17.13 41.87
C TYR A 9 -0.98 15.70 41.32
N ALA A 10 -1.63 15.52 40.17
CA ALA A 10 -1.76 14.22 39.51
C ALA A 10 -1.68 14.35 37.97
N PRO A 11 -0.57 14.88 37.41
CA PRO A 11 -0.43 15.08 35.96
C PRO A 11 -0.58 13.78 35.15
N GLN A 12 -0.27 12.62 35.74
CA GLN A 12 -0.44 11.30 35.15
C GLN A 12 -1.92 10.92 34.89
N LEU A 13 -2.86 11.53 35.62
CA LEU A 13 -4.30 11.33 35.42
C LEU A 13 -4.87 12.19 34.29
N VAL A 14 -4.12 13.20 33.83
CA VAL A 14 -4.49 14.01 32.67
C VAL A 14 -3.94 13.36 31.41
N SER A 15 -4.83 12.99 30.50
CA SER A 15 -4.42 12.40 29.23
C SER A 15 -3.54 13.36 28.43
N THR A 16 -2.31 12.94 28.13
CA THR A 16 -1.37 13.69 27.30
C THR A 16 -1.80 13.65 25.83
N MET A 17 -1.27 14.58 25.02
CA MET A 17 -1.52 14.58 23.57
C MET A 17 -1.11 13.24 22.93
N ASP A 18 0.06 12.73 23.31
CA ASP A 18 0.57 11.43 22.85
C ASP A 18 -0.38 10.28 23.23
N ALA A 19 -0.91 10.25 24.46
CA ALA A 19 -1.88 9.23 24.87
C ALA A 19 -3.17 9.29 24.03
N ARG A 20 -3.66 10.49 23.70
CA ARG A 20 -4.83 10.67 22.82
C ARG A 20 -4.55 10.18 21.40
N VAL A 21 -3.38 10.53 20.84
CA VAL A 21 -2.96 10.10 19.50
C VAL A 21 -2.83 8.59 19.43
N ARG A 22 -2.16 7.95 20.41
CA ARG A 22 -2.02 6.49 20.46
C ARG A 22 -3.37 5.78 20.52
N ARG A 23 -4.28 6.25 21.38
CA ARG A 23 -5.63 5.68 21.50
C ARG A 23 -6.43 5.83 20.20
N PHE A 24 -6.30 6.97 19.53
CA PHE A 24 -6.92 7.18 18.23
C PHE A 24 -6.40 6.19 17.19
N ILE A 25 -5.06 6.06 17.07
CA ILE A 25 -4.43 5.15 16.10
C ILE A 25 -4.87 3.70 16.33
N GLN A 26 -4.97 3.25 17.59
CA GLN A 26 -5.46 1.92 17.93
C GLN A 26 -6.89 1.65 17.44
N GLY A 27 -7.72 2.68 17.32
CA GLY A 27 -9.10 2.59 16.83
C GLY A 27 -9.24 2.76 15.32
N LEU A 28 -8.15 2.94 14.56
CA LEU A 28 -8.22 3.17 13.12
C LEU A 28 -8.48 1.89 12.33
N SER A 29 -9.04 2.06 11.14
CA SER A 29 -9.19 0.96 10.19
C SER A 29 -7.80 0.42 9.77
N PRO A 30 -7.68 -0.89 9.49
CA PRO A 30 -6.46 -1.49 8.97
C PRO A 30 -5.97 -0.82 7.67
N LEU A 31 -6.86 -0.11 6.98
CA LEU A 31 -6.54 0.62 5.76
C LEU A 31 -5.52 1.74 6.00
N VAL A 32 -5.55 2.40 7.15
CA VAL A 32 -4.74 3.61 7.41
C VAL A 32 -3.91 3.56 8.70
N VAL A 33 -4.11 2.57 9.57
CA VAL A 33 -3.44 2.46 10.87
C VAL A 33 -1.92 2.53 10.79
N ASN A 34 -1.29 1.86 9.81
CA ASN A 34 0.17 1.85 9.67
C ASN A 34 0.72 3.21 9.23
N GLU A 35 0.05 3.86 8.28
CA GLU A 35 0.44 5.20 7.81
C GLU A 35 0.30 6.23 8.94
N ALA A 36 -0.77 6.12 9.73
CA ALA A 36 -0.98 6.95 10.91
C ALA A 36 0.08 6.70 11.99
N ALA A 37 0.41 5.43 12.26
CA ALA A 37 1.43 5.06 13.24
C ALA A 37 2.81 5.62 12.89
N THR A 38 3.22 5.53 11.62
CA THR A 38 4.49 6.11 11.15
C THR A 38 4.45 7.64 11.20
N SER A 39 3.35 8.27 10.79
CA SER A 39 3.20 9.73 10.82
C SER A 39 3.24 10.29 12.25
N ALA A 40 2.69 9.56 13.22
CA ALA A 40 2.68 9.95 14.63
C ALA A 40 4.05 9.91 15.32
N LEU A 41 5.08 9.31 14.69
CA LEU A 41 6.46 9.41 15.17
C LEU A 41 7.06 10.82 14.95
N HIS A 42 6.41 11.64 14.12
CA HIS A 42 6.86 12.99 13.84
C HIS A 42 6.55 13.91 15.03
N SER A 43 7.56 14.64 15.51
CA SER A 43 7.46 15.51 16.72
C SER A 43 6.42 16.63 16.59
N ASP A 44 6.15 17.07 15.36
CA ASP A 44 5.14 18.11 15.06
C ASP A 44 3.70 17.56 14.96
N MET A 45 3.50 16.25 15.15
CA MET A 45 2.18 15.63 15.01
C MET A 45 1.32 15.85 16.26
N ASN A 46 0.27 16.65 16.11
CA ASN A 46 -0.76 16.82 17.14
C ASN A 46 -2.03 16.02 16.79
N TYR A 47 -2.98 15.95 17.72
CA TYR A 47 -4.23 15.20 17.52
C TYR A 47 -5.05 15.67 16.30
N GLY A 48 -5.16 16.98 16.07
CA GLY A 48 -5.89 17.50 14.91
C GLY A 48 -5.22 17.11 13.59
N LYS A 49 -3.89 17.20 13.52
CA LYS A 49 -3.11 16.85 12.33
C LYS A 49 -3.23 15.35 12.00
N ILE A 50 -3.16 14.47 13.00
CA ILE A 50 -3.28 13.03 12.73
C ILE A 50 -4.69 12.66 12.25
N VAL A 51 -5.75 13.30 12.79
CA VAL A 51 -7.14 13.08 12.34
C VAL A 51 -7.33 13.54 10.90
N GLY A 52 -6.84 14.74 10.56
CA GLY A 52 -6.93 15.24 9.17
C GLY A 52 -6.13 14.37 8.19
N PHE A 53 -4.93 13.96 8.60
CA PHE A 53 -4.07 13.07 7.81
C PHE A 53 -4.74 11.71 7.53
N THR A 54 -5.35 11.09 8.54
CA THR A 54 -6.00 9.77 8.37
C THR A 54 -7.22 9.87 7.47
N GLN A 55 -8.05 10.90 7.63
CA GLN A 55 -9.22 11.13 6.77
C GLN A 55 -8.82 11.31 5.29
N ALA A 56 -7.82 12.17 5.03
CA ALA A 56 -7.34 12.41 3.67
C ALA A 56 -6.74 11.14 3.05
N THR A 57 -5.99 10.37 3.84
CA THR A 57 -5.38 9.12 3.40
C THR A 57 -6.43 8.05 3.11
N GLU A 58 -7.43 7.90 3.98
CA GLU A 58 -8.53 6.95 3.80
C GLU A 58 -9.35 7.27 2.56
N ALA A 59 -9.77 8.53 2.39
CA ALA A 59 -10.52 8.99 1.23
C ALA A 59 -9.76 8.72 -0.08
N ARG A 60 -8.45 9.00 -0.10
CA ARG A 60 -7.60 8.73 -1.27
C ARG A 60 -7.55 7.23 -1.59
N LYS A 61 -7.34 6.36 -0.59
CA LYS A 61 -7.22 4.91 -0.80
C LYS A 61 -8.55 4.30 -1.25
N LEU A 62 -9.67 4.76 -0.69
CA LEU A 62 -11.00 4.33 -1.12
C LEU A 62 -11.30 4.76 -2.55
N LYS A 63 -10.97 6.01 -2.93
CA LYS A 63 -11.12 6.48 -4.31
C LYS A 63 -10.35 5.61 -5.31
N ILE A 64 -9.08 5.33 -5.03
CA ILE A 64 -8.24 4.47 -5.90
C ILE A 64 -8.85 3.06 -6.04
N ARG A 65 -9.40 2.49 -4.96
CA ARG A 65 -10.06 1.18 -5.00
C ARG A 65 -11.31 1.20 -5.86
N ALA A 66 -12.16 2.21 -5.70
CA ALA A 66 -13.39 2.36 -6.47
C ALA A 66 -13.11 2.54 -7.98
N GLU A 67 -12.12 3.36 -8.34
CA GLU A 67 -11.68 3.55 -9.73
C GLU A 67 -11.10 2.27 -10.35
N ARG A 68 -10.34 1.50 -9.57
CA ARG A 68 -9.79 0.21 -10.04
C ARG A 68 -10.89 -0.82 -10.29
N GLU A 69 -11.90 -0.87 -9.43
CA GLU A 69 -13.03 -1.77 -9.56
C GLU A 69 -13.97 -1.40 -10.73
N SER A 70 -14.24 -0.11 -10.93
CA SER A 70 -15.04 0.32 -12.10
C SER A 70 -14.33 0.01 -13.42
N SER A 71 -13.00 0.18 -13.47
CA SER A 71 -12.18 -0.17 -14.63
C SER A 71 -12.12 -1.68 -14.91
N SER A 72 -12.08 -2.53 -13.89
CA SER A 72 -12.14 -3.99 -14.10
C SER A 72 -13.51 -4.44 -14.60
N ARG A 73 -14.59 -3.88 -14.05
CA ARG A 73 -15.96 -4.15 -14.51
C ARG A 73 -16.20 -3.69 -15.95
N ALA A 74 -15.68 -2.52 -16.34
CA ALA A 74 -15.78 -2.04 -17.72
C ALA A 74 -15.08 -2.97 -18.73
N ARG A 75 -13.92 -3.53 -18.36
CA ARG A 75 -13.20 -4.52 -19.18
C ARG A 75 -13.93 -5.86 -19.30
N LEU A 76 -14.60 -6.31 -18.24
CA LEU A 76 -15.41 -7.54 -18.28
C LEU A 76 -16.71 -7.36 -19.08
N ALA A 77 -17.39 -6.21 -18.93
CA ALA A 77 -18.61 -5.90 -19.69
C ALA A 77 -18.37 -5.80 -21.21
N GLY A 78 -17.15 -5.42 -21.62
CA GLY A 78 -16.74 -5.36 -23.03
C GLY A 78 -16.49 -6.71 -23.71
N HIS A 79 -16.47 -7.84 -22.97
CA HIS A 79 -16.27 -9.16 -23.60
C HIS A 79 -17.57 -9.95 -23.80
N SER A 80 -18.71 -9.50 -23.26
CA SER A 80 -19.96 -10.27 -23.23
C SER A 80 -20.91 -9.93 -24.39
N GLY A 81 -20.39 -9.74 -25.60
CA GLY A 81 -21.21 -9.15 -26.66
C GLY A 81 -20.76 -9.34 -28.09
N ARG A 82 -20.31 -10.54 -28.49
CA ARG A 82 -20.51 -11.01 -29.87
C ARG A 82 -20.35 -12.54 -29.96
N PRO A 83 -21.44 -13.33 -30.03
CA PRO A 83 -21.37 -14.61 -30.72
C PRO A 83 -20.99 -14.28 -32.16
N ILE A 84 -19.80 -14.71 -32.60
CA ILE A 84 -19.48 -14.69 -34.03
C ILE A 84 -20.51 -15.61 -34.71
N PRO A 85 -21.40 -15.09 -35.58
CA PRO A 85 -22.29 -15.95 -36.33
C PRO A 85 -21.47 -16.58 -37.45
N GLY A 86 -21.35 -17.90 -37.43
CA GLY A 86 -20.96 -18.66 -38.62
C GLY A 86 -19.62 -19.38 -38.54
N ARG A 87 -19.57 -20.46 -37.75
CA ARG A 87 -19.16 -21.77 -38.27
C ARG A 87 -19.72 -22.85 -37.34
N GLY A 88 -20.58 -23.70 -37.90
CA GLY A 88 -21.50 -24.58 -37.18
C GLY A 88 -20.87 -25.72 -36.35
N PRO A 89 -21.72 -26.57 -35.75
CA PRO A 89 -21.35 -27.56 -34.76
C PRO A 89 -20.85 -28.85 -35.44
N SER A 90 -19.66 -29.32 -35.04
CA SER A 90 -19.30 -30.74 -35.16
C SER A 90 -19.16 -31.30 -33.76
N GLY A 91 -20.22 -31.95 -33.27
CA GLY A 91 -20.09 -32.96 -32.21
C GLY A 91 -19.51 -34.28 -32.78
N PRO A 92 -19.51 -35.42 -32.05
CA PRO A 92 -19.96 -35.67 -30.68
C PRO A 92 -18.89 -36.35 -29.77
N SER A 93 -19.28 -36.55 -28.51
CA SER A 93 -18.65 -37.27 -27.40
C SER A 93 -17.77 -38.49 -27.72
N GLN A 94 -16.65 -38.61 -27.00
CA GLN A 94 -16.21 -39.91 -26.47
C GLN A 94 -15.57 -39.74 -25.08
N SER A 95 -16.34 -40.14 -24.07
CA SER A 95 -15.86 -40.48 -22.74
C SER A 95 -15.58 -41.98 -22.72
N TYR A 96 -14.33 -42.38 -22.50
CA TYR A 96 -14.02 -43.68 -21.91
C TYR A 96 -12.84 -43.52 -20.95
N ALA A 97 -13.06 -44.00 -19.73
CA ALA A 97 -12.16 -43.96 -18.60
C ALA A 97 -10.89 -44.79 -18.83
N GLN A 98 -9.77 -44.37 -18.22
CA GLN A 98 -8.79 -45.28 -17.64
C GLN A 98 -7.92 -44.54 -16.61
N SER A 99 -8.28 -44.66 -15.33
CA SER A 99 -7.38 -44.39 -14.20
C SER A 99 -6.31 -45.49 -14.14
N SER A 100 -5.04 -45.13 -13.92
CA SER A 100 -4.08 -45.97 -13.18
C SER A 100 -2.86 -45.18 -12.70
N ALA A 101 -2.68 -45.22 -11.37
CA ALA A 101 -1.43 -45.20 -10.61
C ALA A 101 -0.56 -43.92 -10.52
N SER A 102 -0.76 -43.22 -9.40
CA SER A 102 0.24 -42.76 -8.41
C SER A 102 1.69 -42.51 -8.83
N ALA A 103 2.12 -41.25 -8.70
CA ALA A 103 3.50 -40.89 -8.32
C ALA A 103 3.46 -39.70 -7.34
N PRO A 104 4.14 -39.75 -6.18
CA PRO A 104 4.15 -38.64 -5.23
C PRO A 104 5.00 -37.46 -5.76
N PRO A 105 4.67 -36.20 -5.38
CA PRO A 105 5.52 -35.07 -5.71
C PRO A 105 6.86 -35.18 -5.00
N SER A 106 7.94 -35.16 -5.79
CA SER A 106 9.32 -35.14 -5.32
C SER A 106 9.56 -33.87 -4.49
N VAL A 107 9.75 -34.06 -3.19
CA VAL A 107 10.33 -33.07 -2.28
C VAL A 107 11.84 -33.04 -2.51
N HIS A 108 12.34 -32.06 -3.24
CA HIS A 108 13.77 -31.73 -3.20
C HIS A 108 13.98 -30.36 -2.56
N SER A 109 14.61 -30.42 -1.40
CA SER A 109 14.90 -29.32 -0.50
C SER A 109 16.22 -28.65 -0.86
N TYR A 110 16.26 -27.32 -0.73
CA TYR A 110 17.39 -26.44 -0.43
C TYR A 110 18.79 -26.80 -0.97
N GLN A 111 19.23 -26.02 -1.96
CA GLN A 111 20.51 -25.29 -1.99
C GLN A 111 20.79 -24.87 -3.44
N GLN A 112 20.75 -23.57 -3.73
CA GLN A 112 21.85 -22.94 -4.47
C GLN A 112 21.75 -21.42 -4.42
N SER A 113 22.75 -20.90 -3.72
CA SER A 113 23.03 -19.53 -3.42
C SER A 113 23.31 -18.64 -4.64
N SER A 114 23.03 -17.36 -4.43
CA SER A 114 23.88 -16.22 -4.76
C SER A 114 24.12 -15.87 -6.23
N HIS A 115 23.19 -15.14 -6.84
CA HIS A 115 23.54 -14.03 -7.74
C HIS A 115 22.69 -12.80 -7.41
N LEU A 116 23.18 -12.03 -6.44
CA LEU A 116 22.79 -10.64 -6.24
C LEU A 116 23.10 -9.87 -7.54
N ARG A 117 22.08 -9.58 -8.36
CA ARG A 117 22.21 -8.53 -9.37
C ARG A 117 21.68 -7.23 -8.80
N SER A 118 22.48 -6.66 -7.91
CA SER A 118 22.44 -5.24 -7.59
C SER A 118 22.82 -4.48 -8.86
N SER A 119 21.83 -4.01 -9.61
CA SER A 119 22.06 -2.95 -10.59
C SER A 119 21.74 -1.63 -9.90
N SER A 120 22.68 -1.21 -9.05
CA SER A 120 22.75 0.16 -8.56
C SER A 120 22.92 1.08 -9.77
N ASP A 121 21.89 1.85 -10.08
CA ASP A 121 22.00 2.96 -11.02
C ASP A 121 22.76 4.09 -10.31
N SER A 122 24.02 4.25 -10.67
CA SER A 122 24.89 5.32 -10.20
C SER A 122 25.84 5.71 -11.32
N ARG A 123 25.34 6.52 -12.25
CA ARG A 123 26.19 7.42 -13.04
C ARG A 123 25.96 8.87 -12.64
N ARG A 124 26.80 9.28 -11.70
CA ARG A 124 27.13 10.65 -11.34
C ARG A 124 27.78 11.36 -12.55
N PRO A 125 27.40 12.58 -12.91
CA PRO A 125 28.23 13.44 -13.74
C PRO A 125 29.10 14.35 -12.83
N HIS A 126 30.41 14.16 -12.90
CA HIS A 126 31.38 15.26 -12.82
C HIS A 126 31.92 15.38 -14.25
N HIS A 127 32.21 16.53 -14.85
CA HIS A 127 33.33 17.46 -14.62
C HIS A 127 32.95 18.82 -15.25
N SER A 128 32.87 19.91 -14.48
CA SER A 128 33.90 20.96 -14.27
C SER A 128 34.07 21.99 -15.40
N GLY A 129 33.81 23.26 -15.06
CA GLY A 129 34.52 24.42 -15.63
C GLY A 129 33.63 25.56 -16.14
N ARG A 130 33.54 26.67 -15.39
CA ARG A 130 34.15 27.97 -15.77
C ARG A 130 33.62 29.08 -14.85
N LEU A 131 34.46 29.47 -13.88
CA LEU A 131 34.37 30.75 -13.19
C LEU A 131 34.72 31.87 -14.18
N GLY A 132 33.92 32.94 -14.17
CA GLY A 132 34.18 34.14 -14.95
C GLY A 132 33.24 35.26 -14.51
N GLY A 133 33.68 36.07 -13.56
CA GLY A 133 32.92 37.19 -13.02
C GLY A 133 32.93 38.46 -13.88
N ARG A 134 32.05 39.40 -13.52
CA ARG A 134 32.16 40.87 -13.57
C ARG A 134 30.83 41.42 -13.06
N SER A 135 30.78 42.05 -11.88
CA SER A 135 31.22 43.42 -11.52
C SER A 135 30.15 44.47 -11.86
N GLN A 136 29.71 45.11 -10.77
CA GLN A 136 28.90 46.32 -10.58
C GLN A 136 28.94 47.35 -11.71
N GLN A 137 27.76 47.88 -12.07
CA GLN A 137 27.45 49.32 -11.98
C GLN A 137 25.95 49.55 -12.13
#